data_AF-A0A2V7AM99-F1
#
_entry.id   AF-A0A2V7AM99-F1
#
_cell.length_a   1.000
_cell.length_b   1.000
_cell.length_c   1.000
_cell.angle_alpha   90.00
_cell.angle_beta   90.00
_cell.angle_gamma   90.00
#
_symmetry.space_group_name_H-M   'P 1'
#
loop_
_entity.id
_entity.type
_entity.pdbx_description
1 polymer ?
#
loop_
_entity_poly.entity_id
_entity_poly.type
_entity_poly.pdbx_seq_one_letter_code
_entity_poly.pdbx_strand_id
1 'polypeptide(L)'
;METFDRRGALVADIAWTAGGALQIGWVRIPDGSWLAIEPRAAADARWGLSDRISHAAARGSADRTPVTLFETLDWARVDRIPTLAEPARLPPGGGTAVLNLVAELARAQGVGRLTYRGPYPTEQLFTTLLESFRYVGAAADPLAAFMAGGVEWEPAPHERFFPAEGLYVQLRGRVEKVVFRGAAYYRPDWQDVARHAPKRVRDTRAGVVCSLWALGRPLEDHLLLSRDGELLRVLEPEPAPPPPRVMFPEIRRGIAAAVAAVSAPALAPFIRAAAEDTPLEWDALSRELVAAEPGRIRVSTRLRNALVELMGAARGRGERASLALAAVVELAALAGDALRARAQAALAALAPEAQAAALAAGEAAAPGDARGAQEIAGAVEAMLDELSA
;
A
#
# COMPACT_ATOMS: atom_id res chain seq x y z
N MET A 1 -23.36 4.67 -20.12
CA MET A 1 -23.67 3.79 -18.98
C MET A 1 -23.16 4.49 -17.75
N GLU A 2 -24.06 4.90 -16.88
CA GLU A 2 -23.73 5.56 -15.63
C GLU A 2 -23.88 4.56 -14.48
N THR A 3 -22.95 4.60 -13.53
CA THR A 3 -22.97 3.79 -12.32
C THR A 3 -22.96 4.72 -11.12
N PHE A 4 -23.87 4.47 -10.19
CA PHE A 4 -24.04 5.27 -8.97
C PHE A 4 -23.79 4.40 -7.74
N ASP A 5 -23.34 5.02 -6.66
CA ASP A 5 -23.32 4.38 -5.35
C ASP A 5 -24.74 4.34 -4.74
N ARG A 6 -24.87 3.69 -3.58
CA ARG A 6 -26.14 3.56 -2.85
C ARG A 6 -26.78 4.87 -2.40
N ARG A 7 -26.04 6.00 -2.41
CA ARG A 7 -26.56 7.34 -2.13
C ARG A 7 -26.83 8.15 -3.41
N GLY A 8 -26.72 7.52 -4.58
CA GLY A 8 -26.93 8.16 -5.86
C GLY A 8 -25.76 9.03 -6.31
N ALA A 9 -24.58 8.93 -5.70
CA ALA A 9 -23.39 9.63 -6.17
C ALA A 9 -22.81 8.88 -7.38
N LEU A 10 -22.54 9.60 -8.48
CA LEU A 10 -21.94 9.01 -9.67
C LEU A 10 -20.52 8.51 -9.36
N VAL A 11 -20.23 7.25 -9.70
CA VAL A 11 -18.91 6.61 -9.47
C VAL A 11 -18.21 6.19 -10.76
N ALA A 12 -18.98 5.95 -11.83
CA ALA A 12 -18.42 5.74 -13.16
C ALA A 12 -19.41 6.21 -14.23
N ASP A 13 -18.88 6.69 -15.35
CA ASP A 13 -19.64 7.01 -16.54
C ASP A 13 -18.88 6.58 -17.79
N ILE A 14 -19.52 5.77 -18.61
CA ILE A 14 -18.94 5.15 -19.80
C ILE A 14 -19.76 5.54 -21.03
N ALA A 15 -19.14 6.29 -21.94
CA ALA A 15 -19.74 6.64 -23.22
C ALA A 15 -19.28 5.65 -24.30
N TRP A 16 -20.24 5.11 -25.05
CA TRP A 16 -20.00 4.20 -26.16
C TRP A 16 -20.31 4.90 -27.49
N THR A 17 -19.52 4.58 -28.51
CA THR A 17 -19.85 4.93 -29.90
C THR A 17 -21.03 4.11 -30.40
N ALA A 18 -21.66 4.54 -31.51
CA ALA A 18 -22.71 3.76 -32.18
C ALA A 18 -22.25 2.36 -32.64
N GLY A 19 -20.95 2.19 -32.92
CA GLY A 19 -20.33 0.91 -33.26
C GLY A 19 -19.98 0.02 -32.07
N GLY A 20 -20.35 0.41 -30.85
CA GLY A 20 -20.11 -0.38 -29.63
C GLY A 20 -18.69 -0.28 -29.07
N ALA A 21 -17.80 0.52 -29.67
CA ALA A 21 -16.48 0.80 -29.11
C ALA A 21 -16.58 1.86 -28.00
N LEU A 22 -15.72 1.78 -26.98
CA LEU A 22 -15.61 2.82 -25.96
C LEU A 22 -15.22 4.13 -26.63
N GLN A 23 -15.93 5.21 -26.28
CA GLN A 23 -15.57 6.57 -26.68
C GLN A 23 -14.73 7.23 -25.59
N ILE A 24 -15.21 7.21 -24.35
CA ILE A 24 -14.49 7.70 -23.17
C ILE A 24 -15.09 7.05 -21.92
N GLY A 25 -14.23 6.68 -20.98
CA GLY A 25 -14.62 6.22 -19.64
C GLY A 25 -14.22 7.25 -18.59
N TRP A 26 -15.06 7.44 -17.57
CA TRP A 26 -14.78 8.26 -16.41
C TRP A 26 -14.97 7.43 -15.15
N VAL A 27 -13.98 7.45 -14.27
CA VAL A 27 -14.00 6.71 -13.00
C VAL A 27 -13.66 7.64 -11.86
N ARG A 28 -14.54 7.71 -10.86
CA ARG A 28 -14.28 8.47 -9.64
C ARG A 28 -13.31 7.71 -8.73
N ILE A 29 -12.35 8.42 -8.16
CA ILE A 29 -11.32 7.86 -7.28
C ILE A 29 -11.51 8.33 -5.82
N PRO A 30 -10.82 7.74 -4.83
CA PRO A 30 -11.12 7.97 -3.40
C PRO A 30 -11.03 9.41 -2.90
N ASP A 31 -10.20 10.26 -3.49
CA ASP A 31 -10.11 11.69 -3.13
C ASP A 31 -11.28 12.53 -3.69
N GLY A 32 -12.19 11.89 -4.45
CA GLY A 32 -13.38 12.50 -5.04
C GLY A 32 -13.17 13.01 -6.48
N SER A 33 -11.92 13.07 -6.95
CA SER A 33 -11.56 13.44 -8.32
C SER A 33 -11.80 12.28 -9.31
N TRP A 34 -11.42 12.48 -10.57
CA TRP A 34 -11.76 11.57 -11.67
C TRP A 34 -10.56 11.19 -12.52
N LEU A 35 -10.58 9.94 -13.00
CA LEU A 35 -9.73 9.47 -14.08
C LEU A 35 -10.57 9.33 -15.36
N ALA A 36 -10.09 9.95 -16.44
CA ALA A 36 -10.60 9.77 -17.79
C ALA A 36 -9.78 8.70 -18.52
N ILE A 37 -10.46 7.83 -19.25
CA ILE A 37 -9.92 6.73 -20.05
C ILE A 37 -10.25 7.04 -21.51
N GLU A 38 -9.22 7.38 -22.29
CA GLU A 38 -9.33 7.68 -23.71
C GLU A 38 -8.75 6.51 -24.53
N PRO A 39 -9.59 5.66 -25.13
CA PRO A 39 -9.14 4.44 -25.79
C PRO A 39 -8.32 4.76 -27.04
N ARG A 40 -7.23 4.02 -27.24
CA ARG A 40 -6.34 4.12 -28.42
C ARG A 40 -5.81 5.53 -28.70
N ALA A 41 -5.70 6.36 -27.66
CA ALA A 41 -5.34 7.77 -27.78
C ALA A 41 -3.81 8.04 -27.79
N ALA A 42 -2.99 7.01 -27.58
CA ALA A 42 -1.54 7.10 -27.49
C ALA A 42 -0.84 5.80 -27.93
N ALA A 43 0.49 5.77 -27.81
CA ALA A 43 1.30 4.57 -27.94
C ALA A 43 2.42 4.56 -26.89
N ASP A 44 2.80 3.37 -26.42
CA ASP A 44 3.95 3.10 -25.56
C ASP A 44 4.99 2.31 -26.35
N ALA A 45 6.29 2.59 -26.15
CA ALA A 45 7.35 1.91 -26.88
C ALA A 45 7.41 0.39 -26.61
N ARG A 46 6.90 -0.08 -25.47
CA ARG A 46 6.97 -1.48 -25.05
C ARG A 46 5.91 -2.37 -25.70
N TRP A 47 4.71 -1.84 -25.96
CA TRP A 47 3.57 -2.63 -26.47
C TRP A 47 2.74 -1.95 -27.56
N GLY A 48 3.08 -0.73 -27.97
CA GLY A 48 2.39 -0.01 -29.04
C GLY A 48 1.10 0.67 -28.57
N LEU A 49 0.02 0.51 -29.35
CA LEU A 49 -1.23 1.25 -29.17
C LEU A 49 -1.76 1.15 -27.73
N SER A 50 -2.13 2.29 -27.17
CA SER A 50 -2.41 2.44 -25.75
C SER A 50 -3.62 3.33 -25.47
N ASP A 51 -4.30 3.01 -24.37
CA ASP A 51 -5.38 3.83 -23.82
C ASP A 51 -4.76 4.86 -22.87
N ARG A 52 -5.09 6.14 -23.05
CA ARG A 52 -4.56 7.22 -22.22
C ARG A 52 -5.39 7.37 -20.96
N ILE A 53 -4.71 7.50 -19.83
CA ILE A 53 -5.31 7.87 -18.55
C ILE A 53 -4.95 9.30 -18.22
N SER A 54 -5.97 10.11 -17.94
CA SER A 54 -5.84 11.51 -17.57
C SER A 54 -6.55 11.77 -16.25
N HIS A 55 -5.98 12.60 -15.39
CA HIS A 55 -6.60 13.04 -14.13
C HIS A 55 -7.37 14.35 -14.35
N ALA A 56 -8.50 14.49 -13.66
CA ALA A 56 -9.30 15.71 -13.67
C ALA A 56 -10.03 15.90 -12.32
N ALA A 57 -10.21 17.16 -11.91
CA ALA A 57 -10.97 17.49 -10.70
C ALA A 57 -12.46 17.16 -10.83
N ALA A 58 -13.02 17.23 -12.04
CA ALA A 58 -14.43 16.99 -12.31
C ALA A 58 -14.65 16.13 -13.57
N ARG A 59 -15.73 15.33 -13.55
CA ARG A 59 -16.16 14.55 -14.72
C ARG A 59 -16.42 15.45 -15.91
N GLY A 60 -15.94 15.07 -17.09
CA GLY A 60 -16.19 15.79 -18.34
C GLY A 60 -15.35 17.05 -18.51
N SER A 61 -14.42 17.34 -17.59
CA SER A 61 -13.50 18.47 -17.74
C SER A 61 -12.65 18.33 -19.00
N ALA A 62 -12.57 19.42 -19.77
CA ALA A 62 -11.62 19.55 -20.87
C ALA A 62 -10.19 19.73 -20.35
N ASP A 63 -10.04 20.36 -19.18
CA ASP A 63 -8.78 20.51 -18.47
C ASP A 63 -8.49 19.22 -17.69
N ARG A 64 -7.85 18.27 -18.39
CA ARG A 64 -7.42 16.98 -17.87
C ARG A 64 -5.92 16.82 -18.10
N THR A 65 -5.20 16.36 -17.08
CA THR A 65 -3.74 16.17 -17.15
C THR A 65 -3.42 14.70 -17.43
N PRO A 66 -2.72 14.36 -18.53
CA PRO A 66 -2.28 12.99 -18.79
C PRO A 66 -1.37 12.46 -17.67
N VAL A 67 -1.72 11.31 -17.11
CA VAL A 67 -0.97 10.69 -16.00
C VAL A 67 -0.20 9.45 -16.41
N THR A 68 -0.79 8.56 -17.22
CA THR A 68 -0.11 7.31 -17.64
C THR A 68 -0.88 6.64 -18.79
N LEU A 69 -0.40 5.48 -19.24
CA LEU A 69 -0.95 4.68 -20.34
C LEU A 69 -1.28 3.25 -19.88
N PHE A 70 -2.39 2.71 -20.38
CA PHE A 70 -2.65 1.27 -20.40
C PHE A 70 -2.37 0.69 -21.77
N GLU A 71 -1.98 -0.58 -21.78
CA GLU A 71 -2.16 -1.43 -22.95
C GLU A 71 -3.63 -1.36 -23.43
N THR A 72 -3.83 -1.11 -24.73
CA THR A 72 -5.18 -0.95 -25.27
C THR A 72 -6.03 -2.20 -25.02
N LEU A 73 -7.24 -1.96 -24.55
CA LEU A 73 -8.24 -2.99 -24.30
C LEU A 73 -9.45 -2.85 -25.23
N ASP A 74 -10.02 -3.97 -25.66
CA ASP A 74 -11.37 -3.94 -26.24
C ASP A 74 -12.38 -3.88 -25.09
N TRP A 75 -12.81 -2.67 -24.73
CA TRP A 75 -13.68 -2.45 -23.57
C TRP A 75 -15.05 -3.11 -23.70
N ALA A 76 -15.51 -3.40 -24.93
CA ALA A 76 -16.74 -4.15 -25.16
C ALA A 76 -16.56 -5.67 -24.98
N ARG A 77 -15.30 -6.14 -24.96
CA ARG A 77 -14.91 -7.55 -24.87
C ARG A 77 -13.59 -7.70 -24.09
N VAL A 78 -13.65 -7.43 -22.79
CA VAL A 78 -12.52 -7.54 -21.87
C VAL A 78 -12.01 -8.99 -21.89
N ASP A 79 -10.75 -9.18 -22.26
CA ASP A 79 -10.11 -10.51 -22.37
C ASP A 79 -8.89 -10.69 -21.45
N ARG A 80 -8.39 -9.61 -20.84
CA ARG A 80 -7.22 -9.61 -19.97
C ARG A 80 -7.22 -8.44 -18.99
N ILE A 81 -6.32 -8.51 -18.02
CA ILE A 81 -5.97 -7.37 -17.17
C ILE A 81 -4.87 -6.56 -17.89
N PRO A 82 -5.10 -5.27 -18.22
CA PRO A 82 -4.16 -4.51 -19.03
C PRO A 82 -2.88 -4.14 -18.28
N THR A 83 -1.78 -4.04 -19.02
CA THR A 83 -0.50 -3.56 -18.49
C THR A 83 -0.52 -2.03 -18.30
N LEU A 84 0.08 -1.54 -17.22
CA LEU A 84 0.18 -0.12 -16.88
C LEU A 84 1.62 0.38 -16.98
N ALA A 85 1.83 1.50 -17.68
CA ALA A 85 3.16 2.03 -18.01
C ALA A 85 3.93 2.57 -16.80
N GLU A 86 3.28 3.45 -16.03
CA GLU A 86 3.90 4.18 -14.91
C GLU A 86 2.92 4.20 -13.72
N PRO A 87 2.75 3.08 -13.00
CA PRO A 87 1.75 2.98 -11.94
C PRO A 87 1.86 4.05 -10.85
N ALA A 88 3.09 4.50 -10.54
CA ALA A 88 3.35 5.51 -9.54
C ALA A 88 2.85 6.92 -9.90
N ARG A 89 2.51 7.19 -11.17
CA ARG A 89 1.93 8.47 -11.61
C ARG A 89 0.43 8.55 -11.37
N LEU A 90 -0.24 7.43 -11.07
CA LEU A 90 -1.65 7.46 -10.72
C LEU A 90 -1.84 8.08 -9.34
N PRO A 91 -2.88 8.93 -9.15
CA PRO A 91 -3.27 9.36 -7.83
C PRO A 91 -3.64 8.16 -6.93
N PRO A 92 -3.50 8.27 -5.60
CA PRO A 92 -3.81 7.19 -4.67
C PRO A 92 -5.20 6.59 -4.89
N GLY A 93 -5.26 5.26 -5.03
CA GLY A 93 -6.50 4.52 -5.29
C GLY A 93 -6.99 4.55 -6.75
N GLY A 94 -6.35 5.31 -7.64
CA GLY A 94 -6.69 5.36 -9.06
C GLY A 94 -6.54 4.02 -9.77
N GLY A 95 -5.46 3.28 -9.48
CA GLY A 95 -5.22 1.95 -10.04
C GLY A 95 -6.35 0.97 -9.68
N THR A 96 -6.71 0.89 -8.39
CA THR A 96 -7.85 0.08 -7.94
C THR A 96 -9.14 0.50 -8.64
N ALA A 97 -9.42 1.80 -8.75
CA ALA A 97 -10.68 2.27 -9.31
C ALA A 97 -10.85 1.84 -10.78
N VAL A 98 -9.79 1.93 -11.58
CA VAL A 98 -9.83 1.46 -12.98
C VAL A 98 -9.89 -0.07 -13.05
N LEU A 99 -9.13 -0.78 -12.23
CA LEU A 99 -9.20 -2.25 -12.17
C LEU A 99 -10.59 -2.75 -11.76
N ASN A 100 -11.27 -2.04 -10.86
CA ASN A 100 -12.65 -2.35 -10.48
C ASN A 100 -13.60 -2.14 -11.66
N LEU A 101 -13.40 -1.10 -12.48
CA LEU A 101 -14.17 -0.91 -13.71
C LEU A 101 -13.94 -2.06 -14.71
N VAL A 102 -12.69 -2.50 -14.89
CA VAL A 102 -12.36 -3.67 -15.74
C VAL A 102 -13.08 -4.92 -15.21
N ALA A 103 -13.08 -5.15 -13.89
CA ALA A 103 -13.79 -6.26 -13.27
C ALA A 103 -15.32 -6.16 -13.41
N GLU A 104 -15.89 -4.95 -13.28
CA GLU A 104 -17.32 -4.67 -13.49
C GLU A 104 -17.74 -5.05 -14.91
N LEU A 105 -16.99 -4.58 -15.92
CA LEU A 105 -17.26 -4.86 -17.33
C LEU A 105 -17.06 -6.33 -17.69
N ALA A 106 -15.95 -6.95 -17.26
CA ALA A 106 -15.68 -8.36 -17.49
C ALA A 106 -16.79 -9.25 -16.91
N ARG A 107 -17.25 -8.94 -15.68
CA ARG A 107 -18.38 -9.66 -15.06
C ARG A 107 -19.68 -9.47 -15.83
N ALA A 108 -19.99 -8.24 -16.25
CA ALA A 108 -21.17 -7.96 -17.06
C ALA A 108 -21.15 -8.67 -18.43
N GLN A 109 -19.96 -8.90 -18.98
CA GLN A 109 -19.72 -9.61 -20.23
C GLN A 109 -19.66 -11.14 -20.05
N GLY A 110 -19.82 -11.66 -18.83
CA GLY A 110 -19.80 -13.09 -18.54
C GLY A 110 -18.40 -13.73 -18.58
N VAL A 111 -17.34 -12.93 -18.46
CA VAL A 111 -15.95 -13.41 -18.50
C VAL A 111 -15.58 -14.01 -17.15
N GLY A 112 -15.29 -15.32 -17.13
CA GLY A 112 -14.99 -16.04 -15.88
C GLY A 112 -13.51 -16.01 -15.45
N ARG A 113 -12.59 -15.77 -16.38
CA ARG A 113 -11.14 -15.81 -16.14
C ARG A 113 -10.43 -14.75 -16.98
N LEU A 114 -9.49 -14.05 -16.36
CA LEU A 114 -8.59 -13.09 -16.99
C LEU A 114 -7.14 -13.41 -16.59
N THR A 115 -6.19 -13.07 -17.46
CA THR A 115 -4.75 -13.17 -17.16
C THR A 115 -4.11 -11.79 -17.14
N TYR A 116 -3.12 -11.59 -16.29
CA TYR A 116 -2.18 -10.48 -16.40
C TYR A 116 -0.91 -10.99 -17.09
N ARG A 117 -0.49 -10.34 -18.18
CA ARG A 117 0.71 -10.71 -18.96
C ARG A 117 1.73 -9.59 -19.05
N GLY A 118 1.57 -8.56 -18.23
CA GLY A 118 2.49 -7.44 -18.20
C GLY A 118 3.84 -7.83 -17.58
N PRO A 119 4.90 -7.05 -17.86
CA PRO A 119 6.26 -7.39 -17.46
C PRO A 119 6.55 -7.18 -15.97
N TYR A 120 5.58 -6.70 -15.18
CA TYR A 120 5.81 -6.27 -13.79
C TYR A 120 4.84 -6.92 -12.79
N PRO A 121 4.87 -8.25 -12.61
CA PRO A 121 4.07 -8.92 -11.59
C PRO A 121 4.69 -8.67 -10.20
N THR A 122 4.39 -7.52 -9.59
CA THR A 122 4.91 -7.12 -8.27
C THR A 122 3.93 -7.45 -7.15
N GLU A 123 4.42 -7.52 -5.91
CA GLU A 123 3.56 -7.66 -4.71
C GLU A 123 2.52 -6.53 -4.61
N GLN A 124 2.91 -5.29 -4.95
CA GLN A 124 1.99 -4.16 -4.97
C GLN A 124 0.87 -4.36 -5.99
N LEU A 125 1.18 -4.87 -7.19
CA LEU A 125 0.15 -5.17 -8.19
C LEU A 125 -0.72 -6.34 -7.72
N PHE A 126 -0.12 -7.41 -7.20
CA PHE A 126 -0.84 -8.58 -6.66
C PHE A 126 -1.88 -8.15 -5.63
N THR A 127 -1.46 -7.41 -4.60
CA THR A 127 -2.34 -6.92 -3.54
C THR A 127 -3.40 -5.93 -4.05
N THR A 128 -3.09 -5.13 -5.08
CA THR A 128 -4.08 -4.26 -5.73
C THR A 128 -5.12 -5.06 -6.52
N LEU A 129 -4.72 -6.14 -7.20
CA LEU A 129 -5.63 -7.02 -7.94
C LEU A 129 -6.60 -7.74 -7.00
N LEU A 130 -6.15 -8.15 -5.80
CA LEU A 130 -7.03 -8.75 -4.80
C LEU A 130 -8.24 -7.86 -4.47
N GLU A 131 -8.12 -6.53 -4.59
CA GLU A 131 -9.22 -5.60 -4.32
C GLU A 131 -10.35 -5.71 -5.35
N SER A 132 -10.10 -6.18 -6.57
CA SER A 132 -11.12 -6.22 -7.67
C SER A 132 -11.27 -7.59 -8.34
N PHE A 133 -10.41 -8.55 -7.99
CA PHE A 133 -10.37 -9.88 -8.58
C PHE A 133 -10.11 -10.94 -7.52
N ARG A 134 -10.57 -12.17 -7.76
CA ARG A 134 -10.17 -13.35 -6.98
C ARG A 134 -9.12 -14.11 -7.77
N TYR A 135 -8.01 -14.44 -7.14
CA TYR A 135 -7.04 -15.31 -7.79
C TYR A 135 -7.58 -16.75 -7.81
N VAL A 136 -7.16 -17.52 -8.81
CA VAL A 136 -7.70 -18.85 -9.06
C VAL A 136 -6.60 -19.88 -8.88
N GLY A 137 -6.92 -20.94 -8.13
CA GLY A 137 -6.01 -22.04 -7.85
C GLY A 137 -5.53 -22.05 -6.40
N ALA A 138 -5.35 -23.24 -5.84
CA ALA A 138 -4.82 -23.43 -4.50
C ALA A 138 -3.29 -23.48 -4.56
N ALA A 139 -2.64 -22.33 -4.76
CA ALA A 139 -1.20 -22.22 -4.59
C ALA A 139 -0.89 -22.03 -3.10
N ALA A 140 0.09 -22.78 -2.58
CA ALA A 140 0.57 -22.57 -1.21
C ALA A 140 1.18 -21.16 -1.02
N ASP A 141 1.75 -20.60 -2.09
CA ASP A 141 2.22 -19.23 -2.17
C ASP A 141 1.65 -18.56 -3.44
N PRO A 142 0.50 -17.87 -3.34
CA PRO A 142 -0.14 -17.24 -4.48
C PRO A 142 0.65 -16.02 -5.00
N LEU A 143 1.45 -15.36 -4.16
CA LEU A 143 2.30 -14.25 -4.59
C LEU A 143 3.43 -14.77 -5.48
N ALA A 144 4.15 -15.82 -5.05
CA ALA A 144 5.21 -16.42 -5.87
C ALA A 144 4.66 -16.95 -7.21
N ALA A 145 3.49 -17.58 -7.20
CA ALA A 145 2.81 -18.01 -8.42
C ALA A 145 2.47 -16.84 -9.35
N PHE A 146 2.02 -15.71 -8.79
CA PHE A 146 1.75 -14.50 -9.57
C PHE A 146 3.02 -13.89 -10.17
N MET A 147 4.09 -13.81 -9.38
CA MET A 147 5.40 -13.31 -9.84
C MET A 147 5.97 -14.17 -10.98
N ALA A 148 5.63 -15.47 -11.01
CA ALA A 148 5.97 -16.39 -12.10
C ALA A 148 5.01 -16.31 -13.31
N GLY A 149 3.99 -15.44 -13.27
CA GLY A 149 2.99 -15.29 -14.34
C GLY A 149 1.95 -16.41 -14.42
N GLY A 150 1.81 -17.23 -13.37
CA GLY A 150 1.00 -18.45 -13.36
C GLY A 150 -0.41 -18.31 -12.77
N VAL A 151 -0.90 -17.08 -12.53
CA VAL A 151 -2.17 -16.85 -11.84
C VAL A 151 -3.25 -16.33 -12.79
N GLU A 152 -4.39 -17.01 -12.80
CA GLU A 152 -5.63 -16.53 -13.41
C GLU A 152 -6.50 -15.79 -12.39
N TRP A 153 -7.34 -14.88 -12.88
CA TRP A 153 -8.13 -13.96 -12.07
C TRP A 153 -9.59 -14.00 -12.46
N GLU A 154 -10.47 -14.23 -11.48
CA GLU A 154 -11.92 -14.12 -11.62
C GLU A 154 -12.36 -12.68 -11.32
N PRO A 155 -13.13 -12.02 -12.19
CA PRO A 155 -13.69 -10.70 -11.91
C PRO A 155 -14.55 -10.70 -10.65
N ALA A 156 -14.16 -9.91 -9.66
CA ALA A 156 -14.84 -9.80 -8.38
C ALA A 156 -14.91 -8.32 -7.95
N PRO A 157 -15.66 -7.48 -8.69
CA PRO A 157 -15.72 -6.06 -8.39
C PRO A 157 -16.40 -5.81 -7.04
N HIS A 158 -15.99 -4.73 -6.38
CA HIS A 158 -16.59 -4.23 -5.15
C HIS A 158 -17.47 -3.01 -5.44
N GLU A 159 -18.42 -2.76 -4.55
CA GLU A 159 -19.15 -1.51 -4.54
C GLU A 159 -18.25 -0.40 -4.00
N ARG A 160 -18.28 0.75 -4.68
CA ARG A 160 -17.56 1.97 -4.34
C ARG A 160 -18.53 2.95 -3.72
N PHE A 161 -18.36 3.27 -2.44
CA PHE A 161 -19.32 4.08 -1.68
C PHE A 161 -18.67 5.36 -1.14
N PHE A 162 -19.32 6.51 -1.32
CA PHE A 162 -18.85 7.82 -0.87
C PHE A 162 -19.81 8.42 0.19
N PRO A 163 -19.84 7.89 1.43
CA PRO A 163 -20.80 8.29 2.47
C PRO A 163 -20.64 9.72 2.98
N ALA A 164 -19.44 10.30 2.87
CA ALA A 164 -19.13 11.64 3.34
C ALA A 164 -17.96 12.24 2.56
N GLU A 165 -17.77 13.55 2.67
CA GLU A 165 -16.63 14.23 2.06
C GLU A 165 -15.30 13.65 2.56
N GLY A 166 -14.40 13.35 1.63
CA GLY A 166 -13.11 12.74 1.92
C GLY A 166 -13.19 11.32 2.46
N LEU A 167 -14.35 10.66 2.39
CA LEU A 167 -14.55 9.27 2.82
C LEU A 167 -15.00 8.40 1.65
N TYR A 168 -14.23 7.35 1.41
CA TYR A 168 -14.49 6.31 0.42
C TYR A 168 -14.47 4.95 1.11
N VAL A 169 -15.41 4.08 0.76
CA VAL A 169 -15.56 2.74 1.34
C VAL A 169 -15.71 1.70 0.24
N GLN A 170 -14.96 0.61 0.33
CA GLN A 170 -15.13 -0.57 -0.52
C GLN A 170 -16.00 -1.60 0.19
N LEU A 171 -17.07 -2.03 -0.49
CA LEU A 171 -18.05 -2.96 0.05
C LEU A 171 -18.18 -4.20 -0.82
N ARG A 172 -18.14 -5.37 -0.18
CA ARG A 172 -18.41 -6.68 -0.79
C ARG A 172 -19.07 -7.61 0.23
N GLY A 173 -20.31 -7.28 0.59
CA GLY A 173 -21.01 -7.92 1.72
C GLY A 173 -20.49 -7.51 3.11
N ARG A 174 -19.33 -6.86 3.18
CA ARG A 174 -18.72 -6.21 4.37
C ARG A 174 -17.89 -5.01 3.92
N VAL A 175 -17.55 -4.12 4.86
CA VAL A 175 -16.52 -3.08 4.67
C VAL A 175 -15.16 -3.74 4.53
N GLU A 176 -14.52 -3.71 3.35
CA GLU A 176 -13.20 -4.33 3.10
C GLU A 176 -12.05 -3.32 3.22
N LYS A 177 -12.26 -2.10 2.72
CA LYS A 177 -11.30 -1.00 2.74
C LYS A 177 -12.02 0.32 3.01
N VAL A 178 -11.35 1.21 3.74
CA VAL A 178 -11.80 2.59 3.95
C VAL A 178 -10.67 3.53 3.55
N VAL A 179 -10.96 4.60 2.82
CA VAL A 179 -10.02 5.70 2.60
C VAL A 179 -10.64 6.95 3.19
N PHE A 180 -9.95 7.57 4.15
CA PHE A 180 -10.40 8.79 4.80
C PHE A 180 -9.32 9.86 4.74
N ARG A 181 -9.61 10.99 4.08
CA ARG A 181 -8.68 12.11 3.88
C ARG A 181 -7.29 11.66 3.40
N GLY A 182 -7.28 10.75 2.40
CA GLY A 182 -6.07 10.18 1.82
C GLY A 182 -5.48 8.97 2.56
N ALA A 183 -5.89 8.70 3.80
CA ALA A 183 -5.40 7.55 4.58
C ALA A 183 -6.23 6.29 4.29
N ALA A 184 -5.58 5.23 3.79
CA ALA A 184 -6.21 3.94 3.56
C ALA A 184 -6.12 3.01 4.79
N TYR A 185 -7.25 2.40 5.15
CA TYR A 185 -7.40 1.36 6.16
C TYR A 185 -7.82 0.08 5.45
N TYR A 186 -7.15 -1.01 5.80
CA TYR A 186 -7.38 -2.31 5.17
C TYR A 186 -7.82 -3.34 6.20
N ARG A 187 -8.63 -4.29 5.78
CA ARG A 187 -8.75 -5.51 6.57
C ARG A 187 -7.43 -6.30 6.58
N PRO A 188 -7.12 -6.98 7.70
CA PRO A 188 -5.94 -7.82 7.78
C PRO A 188 -6.08 -9.09 6.93
N ASP A 189 -7.30 -9.54 6.72
CA ASP A 189 -7.67 -10.65 5.85
C ASP A 189 -8.24 -10.12 4.54
N TRP A 190 -7.63 -10.50 3.41
CA TRP A 190 -8.22 -10.28 2.09
C TRP A 190 -8.17 -11.56 1.28
N GLN A 191 -9.35 -12.16 1.04
CA GLN A 191 -9.48 -13.55 0.63
C GLN A 191 -8.88 -14.46 1.70
N ASP A 192 -7.64 -14.91 1.54
CA ASP A 192 -6.83 -15.67 2.49
C ASP A 192 -5.41 -15.12 2.66
N VAL A 193 -5.11 -14.00 1.98
CA VAL A 193 -3.81 -13.33 2.08
C VAL A 193 -3.82 -12.40 3.28
N ALA A 194 -2.89 -12.62 4.20
CA ALA A 194 -2.67 -11.75 5.34
C ALA A 194 -1.97 -10.45 4.89
N ARG A 195 -2.62 -9.31 5.12
CA ARG A 195 -2.05 -8.00 4.82
C ARG A 195 -1.53 -7.34 6.09
N HIS A 196 -0.23 -7.11 6.14
CA HIS A 196 0.36 -6.27 7.18
C HIS A 196 0.17 -4.79 6.81
N ALA A 197 -0.67 -4.09 7.56
CA ALA A 197 -0.87 -2.64 7.42
C ALA A 197 -1.05 -2.00 8.80
N PRO A 198 -0.47 -0.79 9.02
CA PRO A 198 -0.59 -0.05 10.28
C PRO A 198 -1.96 0.58 10.49
N LYS A 199 -2.77 0.67 9.43
CA LYS A 199 -4.14 1.20 9.44
C LYS A 199 -5.11 0.08 9.09
N ARG A 200 -5.95 -0.29 10.05
CA ARG A 200 -6.81 -1.48 9.94
C ARG A 200 -8.29 -1.17 10.06
N VAL A 201 -9.08 -1.92 9.29
CA VAL A 201 -10.52 -2.05 9.45
C VAL A 201 -10.80 -3.27 10.34
N ARG A 202 -11.60 -3.09 11.39
CA ARG A 202 -11.97 -4.16 12.34
C ARG A 202 -13.44 -4.12 12.72
N ASP A 203 -14.03 -5.28 12.96
CA ASP A 203 -15.40 -5.37 13.46
C ASP A 203 -15.43 -5.24 14.99
N THR A 204 -16.45 -4.56 15.49
CA THR A 204 -16.75 -4.43 16.91
C THR A 204 -18.25 -4.66 17.14
N ARG A 205 -18.68 -4.73 18.41
CA ARG A 205 -20.11 -4.77 18.73
C ARG A 205 -20.84 -3.51 18.26
N ALA A 206 -20.17 -2.36 18.25
CA ALA A 206 -20.76 -1.06 17.89
C ALA A 206 -20.82 -0.81 16.38
N GLY A 207 -20.08 -1.58 15.57
CA GLY A 207 -19.95 -1.36 14.13
C GLY A 207 -18.55 -1.70 13.63
N VAL A 208 -18.15 -1.06 12.54
CA VAL A 208 -16.83 -1.22 11.92
C VAL A 208 -15.95 -0.06 12.35
N VAL A 209 -14.76 -0.35 12.88
CA VAL A 209 -13.81 0.67 13.36
C VAL A 209 -12.58 0.71 12.45
N CYS A 210 -12.10 1.91 12.16
CA CYS A 210 -10.80 2.13 11.53
C CYS A 210 -9.79 2.55 12.60
N SER A 211 -8.67 1.85 12.72
CA SER A 211 -7.70 2.05 13.81
C SER A 211 -6.26 2.08 13.32
N LEU A 212 -5.38 2.73 14.08
CA LEU A 212 -3.97 2.40 14.11
C LEU A 212 -3.76 1.06 14.79
N TRP A 213 -2.85 0.27 14.26
CA TRP A 213 -2.55 -1.08 14.72
C TRP A 213 -1.07 -1.35 14.62
N ALA A 214 -0.50 -1.90 15.68
CA ALA A 214 0.86 -2.42 15.71
C ALA A 214 0.96 -3.46 16.81
N LEU A 215 1.97 -4.33 16.76
CA LEU A 215 2.24 -5.30 17.84
C LEU A 215 1.03 -6.18 18.19
N GLY A 216 0.20 -6.50 17.19
CA GLY A 216 -0.97 -7.35 17.38
C GLY A 216 -2.15 -6.73 18.15
N ARG A 217 -2.16 -5.41 18.42
CA ARG A 217 -3.26 -4.72 19.13
C ARG A 217 -3.63 -3.37 18.48
N PRO A 218 -4.88 -2.89 18.69
CA PRO A 218 -5.24 -1.52 18.29
C PRO A 218 -4.53 -0.53 19.21
N LEU A 219 -4.03 0.57 18.64
CA LEU A 219 -3.36 1.65 19.36
C LEU A 219 -4.22 2.91 19.45
N GLU A 220 -5.01 3.19 18.42
CA GLU A 220 -5.86 4.38 18.35
C GLU A 220 -7.01 4.15 17.38
N ASP A 221 -8.22 4.60 17.71
CA ASP A 221 -9.38 4.51 16.82
C ASP A 221 -9.66 5.85 16.15
N HIS A 222 -9.96 5.81 14.86
CA HIS A 222 -10.12 7.01 14.03
C HIS A 222 -11.54 7.22 13.52
N LEU A 223 -12.22 6.14 13.16
CA LEU A 223 -13.56 6.18 12.57
C LEU A 223 -14.40 5.06 13.16
N LEU A 224 -15.68 5.34 13.38
CA LEU A 224 -16.72 4.36 13.59
C LEU A 224 -17.70 4.44 12.42
N LEU A 225 -17.88 3.31 11.73
CA LEU A 225 -18.82 3.13 10.63
C LEU A 225 -19.89 2.10 11.00
N SER A 226 -21.03 2.17 10.32
CA SER A 226 -22.00 1.08 10.31
C SER A 226 -21.41 -0.14 9.57
N ARG A 227 -22.07 -1.29 9.68
CA ARG A 227 -21.68 -2.49 8.91
C ARG A 227 -21.83 -2.31 7.41
N ASP A 228 -22.70 -1.38 7.01
CA ASP A 228 -22.96 -1.00 5.63
C ASP A 228 -22.03 0.11 5.12
N GLY A 229 -21.03 0.52 5.93
CA GLY A 229 -20.04 1.52 5.54
C GLY A 229 -20.49 2.96 5.74
N GLU A 230 -21.61 3.22 6.42
CA GLU A 230 -22.05 4.58 6.74
C GLU A 230 -21.19 5.19 7.85
N LEU A 231 -20.79 6.45 7.71
CA LEU A 231 -20.03 7.14 8.76
C LEU A 231 -20.94 7.42 9.96
N LEU A 232 -20.64 6.82 11.12
CA LEU A 232 -21.36 7.09 12.37
C LEU A 232 -20.64 8.16 13.18
N ARG A 233 -19.30 8.11 13.23
CA ARG A 233 -18.50 9.07 14.00
C ARG A 233 -17.06 9.14 13.49
N VAL A 234 -16.52 10.36 13.42
CA VAL A 234 -15.06 10.58 13.41
C VAL A 234 -14.61 10.63 14.86
N LEU A 235 -13.70 9.74 15.24
CA LEU A 235 -13.17 9.64 16.59
C LEU A 235 -11.98 10.60 16.70
N GLU A 236 -12.04 11.50 17.68
CA GLU A 236 -10.96 12.45 17.92
C GLU A 236 -9.76 11.73 18.53
N PRO A 237 -8.54 12.01 18.03
CA PRO A 237 -7.34 11.42 18.59
C PRO A 237 -7.12 11.91 20.01
N GLU A 238 -6.56 11.06 20.87
CA GLU A 238 -6.11 11.53 22.18
C GLU A 238 -5.05 12.64 22.02
N PRO A 239 -5.02 13.64 22.93
CA PRO A 239 -4.06 14.72 22.87
C PRO A 239 -2.61 14.21 22.80
N ALA A 240 -1.78 14.91 22.03
CA ALA A 240 -0.37 14.60 21.84
C ALA A 240 0.40 14.53 23.18
N PRO A 241 1.14 13.44 23.47
CA PRO A 241 2.09 13.37 24.59
C PRO A 241 3.50 13.86 24.12
N PRO A 242 4.60 13.60 24.88
CA PRO A 242 5.71 14.54 25.20
C PRO A 242 6.55 15.01 23.99
N PRO A 243 7.55 15.92 24.18
CA PRO A 243 8.44 16.37 23.11
C PRO A 243 9.17 15.22 22.38
N PRO A 244 9.65 15.46 21.14
CA PRO A 244 10.35 14.45 20.37
C PRO A 244 11.58 13.89 21.12
N ARG A 245 11.80 12.57 21.02
CA ARG A 245 12.96 11.88 21.59
C ARG A 245 13.68 11.09 20.50
N VAL A 246 14.95 11.42 20.25
CA VAL A 246 15.80 10.67 19.32
C VAL A 246 16.03 9.26 19.87
N MET A 247 15.83 8.25 19.04
CA MET A 247 16.10 6.85 19.38
C MET A 247 17.60 6.59 19.48
N PHE A 248 18.00 5.55 20.23
CA PHE A 248 19.40 5.16 20.27
C PHE A 248 19.93 4.76 18.88
N PRO A 249 21.18 5.16 18.50
CA PRO A 249 21.76 4.83 17.19
C PRO A 249 21.77 3.32 16.87
N GLU A 250 21.92 2.48 17.90
CA GLU A 250 21.90 1.03 17.80
C GLU A 250 20.56 0.51 17.26
N ILE A 251 19.45 1.07 17.73
CA ILE A 251 18.10 0.71 17.27
C ILE A 251 17.95 1.05 15.79
N ARG A 252 18.39 2.24 15.40
CA ARG A 252 18.38 2.68 14.01
C ARG A 252 19.19 1.74 13.10
N ARG A 253 20.39 1.32 13.53
CA ARG A 253 21.22 0.36 12.79
C ARG A 253 20.53 -0.99 12.65
N GLY A 254 19.90 -1.52 13.71
CA GLY A 254 19.17 -2.79 13.62
C GLY A 254 17.92 -2.72 12.74
N ILE A 255 17.21 -1.58 12.73
CA ILE A 255 16.10 -1.34 11.79
C ILE A 255 16.61 -1.35 10.35
N ALA A 256 17.72 -0.66 10.07
CA ALA A 256 18.32 -0.65 8.74
C ALA A 256 18.78 -2.05 8.30
N ALA A 257 19.35 -2.84 9.22
CA ALA A 257 19.74 -4.22 8.98
C ALA A 257 18.52 -5.11 8.68
N ALA A 258 17.43 -4.97 9.42
CA ALA A 258 16.18 -5.70 9.17
C ALA A 258 15.56 -5.33 7.81
N VAL A 259 15.55 -4.05 7.43
CA VAL A 259 15.07 -3.60 6.11
C VAL A 259 15.97 -4.13 5.00
N ALA A 260 17.30 -4.08 5.18
CA ALA A 260 18.26 -4.61 4.20
C ALA A 260 18.10 -6.12 4.00
N ALA A 261 17.84 -6.89 5.07
CA ALA A 261 17.67 -8.34 5.02
C ALA A 261 16.47 -8.80 4.16
N VAL A 262 15.43 -7.97 4.04
CA VAL A 262 14.23 -8.26 3.23
C VAL A 262 14.18 -7.48 1.92
N SER A 263 15.27 -6.79 1.56
CA SER A 263 15.37 -6.00 0.33
C SER A 263 16.30 -6.69 -0.68
N ALA A 264 16.32 -6.18 -1.92
CA ALA A 264 17.29 -6.64 -2.90
C ALA A 264 18.72 -6.48 -2.35
N PRO A 265 19.60 -7.51 -2.43
CA PRO A 265 20.93 -7.46 -1.81
C PRO A 265 21.76 -6.25 -2.22
N ALA A 266 21.66 -5.81 -3.48
CA ALA A 266 22.34 -4.63 -4.00
C ALA A 266 21.97 -3.32 -3.27
N LEU A 267 20.79 -3.24 -2.65
CA LEU A 267 20.34 -2.05 -1.90
C LEU A 267 20.85 -2.01 -0.46
N ALA A 268 21.32 -3.14 0.11
CA ALA A 268 21.74 -3.22 1.50
C ALA A 268 22.75 -2.14 1.94
N PRO A 269 23.85 -1.85 1.21
CA PRO A 269 24.78 -0.79 1.62
C PRO A 269 24.14 0.61 1.57
N PHE A 270 23.26 0.86 0.60
CA PHE A 270 22.55 2.15 0.46
C PHE A 270 21.48 2.36 1.53
N ILE A 271 20.79 1.29 1.95
CA ILE A 271 19.82 1.34 3.06
C ILE A 271 20.53 1.70 4.37
N ARG A 272 21.68 1.09 4.64
CA ARG A 272 22.49 1.41 5.82
C ARG A 272 22.97 2.86 5.80
N ALA A 273 23.50 3.33 4.68
CA ALA A 273 23.93 4.72 4.53
C ALA A 273 22.76 5.70 4.75
N ALA A 274 21.61 5.44 4.12
CA ALA A 274 20.42 6.26 4.29
C ALA A 274 19.94 6.32 5.75
N ALA A 275 20.05 5.21 6.49
CA ALA A 275 19.70 5.19 7.90
C ALA A 275 20.69 5.99 8.76
N GLU A 276 22.00 5.97 8.48
CA GLU A 276 22.97 6.75 9.23
C GLU A 276 22.72 8.27 9.11
N ASP A 277 22.33 8.73 7.91
CA ASP A 277 22.02 10.13 7.62
C ASP A 277 20.62 10.58 8.07
N THR A 278 19.78 9.62 8.50
CA THR A 278 18.38 9.88 8.84
C THR A 278 18.13 9.60 10.33
N PRO A 279 18.02 10.61 11.20
CA PRO A 279 17.59 10.39 12.58
C PRO A 279 16.20 9.75 12.62
N LEU A 280 16.02 8.87 13.61
CA LEU A 280 14.76 8.20 13.91
C LEU A 280 14.30 8.70 15.29
N GLU A 281 13.08 9.21 15.36
CA GLU A 281 12.58 9.93 16.54
C GLU A 281 11.22 9.40 16.98
N TRP A 282 11.03 9.25 18.30
CA TRP A 282 9.69 9.14 18.88
C TRP A 282 9.05 10.52 18.91
N ASP A 283 7.83 10.64 18.37
CA ASP A 283 7.13 11.93 18.31
C ASP A 283 5.60 11.76 18.32
N ALA A 284 4.90 12.84 18.67
CA ALA A 284 3.46 12.94 18.55
C ALA A 284 3.05 13.02 17.08
N LEU A 285 2.53 11.91 16.57
CA LEU A 285 1.89 11.85 15.26
C LEU A 285 0.38 11.75 15.42
N SER A 286 -0.35 12.52 14.60
CA SER A 286 -1.80 12.45 14.53
C SER A 286 -2.21 11.42 13.50
N ARG A 287 -2.90 10.36 13.94
CA ARG A 287 -3.47 9.33 13.07
C ARG A 287 -2.47 8.57 12.18
N GLU A 288 -1.19 8.62 12.52
CA GLU A 288 -0.09 7.94 11.83
C GLU A 288 0.81 7.22 12.83
N LEU A 289 1.44 6.13 12.40
CA LEU A 289 2.52 5.48 13.15
C LEU A 289 3.91 5.94 12.72
N VAL A 290 4.04 6.43 11.49
CA VAL A 290 5.32 6.87 10.93
C VAL A 290 5.10 8.05 10.00
N ALA A 291 6.01 9.02 10.03
CA ALA A 291 6.09 10.11 9.08
C ALA A 291 7.54 10.25 8.61
N ALA A 292 7.75 10.07 7.30
CA ALA A 292 9.07 10.22 6.68
C ALA A 292 9.19 11.61 6.04
N GLU A 293 10.10 12.42 6.57
CA GLU A 293 10.41 13.77 6.09
C GLU A 293 11.84 13.78 5.52
N PRO A 294 12.23 14.69 4.63
CA PRO A 294 13.53 14.64 3.94
C PRO A 294 14.74 14.40 4.85
N GLY A 295 14.76 14.97 6.06
CA GLY A 295 15.87 14.87 7.00
C GLY A 295 15.64 14.01 8.25
N ARG A 296 14.48 13.33 8.40
CA ARG A 296 14.19 12.50 9.59
C ARG A 296 13.05 11.53 9.34
N ILE A 297 12.95 10.49 10.15
CA ILE A 297 11.77 9.64 10.24
C ILE A 297 11.23 9.74 11.67
N ARG A 298 9.96 10.12 11.79
CA ARG A 298 9.26 10.22 13.08
C ARG A 298 8.37 9.00 13.26
N VAL A 299 8.32 8.46 14.46
CA VAL A 299 7.55 7.29 14.85
C VAL A 299 6.66 7.66 16.03
N SER A 300 5.41 7.21 15.99
CA SER A 300 4.41 7.62 16.98
C SER A 300 4.78 7.21 18.41
N THR A 301 4.71 8.16 19.34
CA THR A 301 4.83 7.91 20.79
C THR A 301 3.78 6.93 21.32
N ARG A 302 2.65 6.74 20.63
CA ARG A 302 1.66 5.70 20.97
C ARG A 302 2.24 4.30 20.84
N LEU A 303 3.06 4.05 19.82
CA LEU A 303 3.78 2.79 19.66
C LEU A 303 4.78 2.59 20.81
N ARG A 304 5.55 3.63 21.14
CA ARG A 304 6.46 3.61 22.29
C ARG A 304 5.73 3.26 23.59
N ASN A 305 4.62 3.93 23.87
CA ASN A 305 3.85 3.72 25.10
C ASN A 305 3.29 2.29 25.18
N ALA A 306 2.79 1.76 24.05
CA ALA A 306 2.35 0.37 23.99
C ALA A 306 3.50 -0.62 24.23
N LEU A 307 4.71 -0.34 23.73
CA LEU A 307 5.90 -1.15 24.00
C LEU A 307 6.29 -1.10 25.48
N VAL A 308 6.29 0.08 26.11
CA VAL A 308 6.57 0.23 27.55
C VAL A 308 5.57 -0.57 28.39
N GLU A 309 4.27 -0.48 28.06
CA GLU A 309 3.20 -1.24 28.73
C GLU A 309 3.44 -2.76 28.61
N LEU A 310 3.69 -3.24 27.38
CA LEU A 310 3.94 -4.67 27.13
C LEU A 310 5.22 -5.16 27.84
N MET A 311 6.29 -4.37 27.83
CA MET A 311 7.53 -4.71 28.53
C MET A 311 7.37 -4.73 30.05
N GLY A 312 6.55 -3.84 30.61
CA GLY A 312 6.24 -3.81 32.04
C GLY A 312 5.39 -5.01 32.49
N ALA A 313 4.57 -5.56 31.60
CA ALA A 313 3.76 -6.75 31.86
C ALA A 313 4.51 -8.08 31.65
N ALA A 314 5.67 -8.06 30.99
CA ALA A 314 6.44 -9.25 30.67
C ALA A 314 7.07 -9.90 31.92
N ARG A 315 7.07 -11.24 31.96
CA ARG A 315 7.44 -12.06 33.14
C ARG A 315 8.94 -12.26 33.31
N GLY A 316 9.76 -11.76 32.38
CA GLY A 316 11.21 -11.89 32.47
C GLY A 316 11.95 -11.37 31.24
N ARG A 317 13.29 -11.42 31.30
CA ARG A 317 14.17 -10.88 30.25
C ARG A 317 13.95 -11.51 28.87
N GLY A 318 13.67 -12.82 28.81
CA GLY A 318 13.44 -13.52 27.54
C GLY A 318 12.20 -12.99 26.80
N GLU A 319 11.07 -12.83 27.50
CA GLU A 319 9.84 -12.27 26.92
C GLU A 319 10.03 -10.81 26.51
N ARG A 320 10.72 -10.02 27.34
CA ARG A 320 11.09 -8.63 26.99
C ARG A 320 11.96 -8.58 25.73
N ALA A 321 12.93 -9.48 25.58
CA ALA A 321 13.76 -9.56 24.38
C ALA A 321 12.95 -9.95 23.13
N SER A 322 12.00 -10.89 23.25
CA SER A 322 11.09 -11.23 22.15
C SER A 322 10.21 -10.03 21.74
N LEU A 323 9.69 -9.26 22.72
CA LEU A 323 8.93 -8.03 22.46
C LEU A 323 9.80 -6.95 21.80
N ALA A 324 11.05 -6.77 22.26
CA ALA A 324 11.99 -5.84 21.65
C ALA A 324 12.34 -6.23 20.21
N LEU A 325 12.52 -7.52 19.91
CA LEU A 325 12.71 -7.98 18.54
C LEU A 325 11.48 -7.71 17.67
N ALA A 326 10.28 -8.01 18.17
CA ALA A 326 9.03 -7.70 17.47
C ALA A 326 8.90 -6.18 17.20
N ALA A 327 9.34 -5.34 18.13
CA ALA A 327 9.39 -3.89 17.96
C ALA A 327 10.34 -3.48 16.83
N VAL A 328 11.55 -4.03 16.77
CA VAL A 328 12.51 -3.74 15.69
C VAL A 328 11.93 -4.13 14.33
N VAL A 329 11.26 -5.28 14.23
CA VAL A 329 10.62 -5.74 12.99
C VAL A 329 9.46 -4.81 12.60
N GLU A 330 8.59 -4.42 13.54
CA GLU A 330 7.48 -3.49 13.29
C GLU A 330 8.01 -2.11 12.83
N LEU A 331 9.05 -1.59 13.48
CA LEU A 331 9.69 -0.33 13.08
C LEU A 331 10.34 -0.41 11.70
N ALA A 332 10.95 -1.56 11.36
CA ALA A 332 11.47 -1.83 10.03
C ALA A 332 10.37 -1.89 8.97
N ALA A 333 9.21 -2.46 9.27
CA ALA A 333 8.06 -2.44 8.37
C ALA A 333 7.53 -1.01 8.13
N LEU A 334 7.51 -0.18 9.18
CA LEU A 334 7.05 1.21 9.12
C LEU A 334 8.04 2.14 8.38
N ALA A 335 9.33 2.05 8.67
CA ALA A 335 10.36 2.92 8.09
C ALA A 335 10.93 2.39 6.77
N GLY A 336 10.68 1.12 6.44
CA GLY A 336 11.32 0.40 5.35
C GLY A 336 11.12 1.06 3.99
N ASP A 337 9.91 1.48 3.65
CA ASP A 337 9.62 2.12 2.37
C ASP A 337 10.40 3.43 2.19
N ALA A 338 10.47 4.25 3.22
CA ALA A 338 11.23 5.50 3.19
C ALA A 338 12.74 5.25 3.03
N LEU A 339 13.28 4.26 3.73
CA LEU A 339 14.69 3.88 3.62
C LEU A 339 15.01 3.28 2.24
N ARG A 340 14.14 2.41 1.72
CA ARG A 340 14.29 1.84 0.36
C ARG A 340 14.22 2.92 -0.71
N ALA A 341 13.28 3.86 -0.61
CA ALA A 341 13.16 4.95 -1.57
C ALA A 341 14.42 5.83 -1.61
N ARG A 342 14.99 6.16 -0.44
CA ARG A 342 16.25 6.91 -0.34
C ARG A 342 17.42 6.11 -0.91
N ALA A 343 17.50 4.82 -0.59
CA ALA A 343 18.53 3.93 -1.10
C ALA A 343 18.48 3.78 -2.63
N GLN A 344 17.28 3.62 -3.19
CA GLN A 344 17.04 3.56 -4.62
C GLN A 344 17.42 4.86 -5.32
N ALA A 345 17.05 6.01 -4.74
CA ALA A 345 17.44 7.31 -5.27
C ALA A 345 18.96 7.50 -5.26
N ALA A 346 19.64 7.08 -4.19
CA ALA A 346 21.10 7.14 -4.09
C ALA A 346 21.78 6.23 -5.13
N LEU A 347 21.30 5.00 -5.31
CA LEU A 347 21.80 4.09 -6.34
C LEU A 347 21.57 4.66 -7.75
N ALA A 348 20.37 5.17 -8.03
CA ALA A 348 20.03 5.75 -9.33
C ALA A 348 20.83 7.02 -9.68
N ALA A 349 21.36 7.72 -8.69
CA ALA A 349 22.21 8.90 -8.88
C ALA A 349 23.67 8.56 -9.25
N LEU A 350 24.09 7.28 -9.14
CA LEU A 350 25.42 6.85 -9.53
C LEU A 350 25.59 6.83 -11.05
N ALA A 351 26.85 6.89 -11.53
CA ALA A 351 27.16 6.65 -12.93
C ALA A 351 26.74 5.22 -13.35
N PRO A 352 26.34 4.98 -14.62
CA PRO A 352 25.84 3.67 -15.07
C PRO A 352 26.77 2.49 -14.76
N GLU A 353 28.08 2.68 -14.87
CA GLU A 353 29.09 1.66 -14.57
C GLU A 353 29.12 1.31 -13.08
N ALA A 354 28.96 2.31 -12.22
CA ALA A 354 28.89 2.12 -10.77
C ALA A 354 27.56 1.49 -10.33
N GLN A 355 26.46 1.79 -11.02
CA GLN A 355 25.19 1.08 -10.83
C GLN A 355 25.34 -0.39 -11.17
N ALA A 356 25.89 -0.71 -12.34
CA ALA A 356 26.12 -2.09 -12.78
C ALA A 356 27.02 -2.86 -11.81
N ALA A 357 28.10 -2.22 -11.32
CA ALA A 357 28.98 -2.82 -10.32
C ALA A 357 28.26 -3.11 -8.99
N ALA A 358 27.42 -2.20 -8.52
CA ALA A 358 26.64 -2.39 -7.29
C ALA A 358 25.62 -3.53 -7.42
N LEU A 359 24.94 -3.63 -8.57
CA LEU A 359 24.01 -4.71 -8.87
C LEU A 359 24.73 -6.07 -8.92
N ALA A 360 25.84 -6.16 -9.64
CA ALA A 360 26.64 -7.38 -9.74
C ALA A 360 27.20 -7.82 -8.38
N ALA A 361 27.65 -6.88 -7.55
CA ALA A 361 28.10 -7.18 -6.19
C ALA A 361 26.97 -7.73 -5.31
N GLY A 362 25.75 -7.23 -5.48
CA GLY A 362 24.56 -7.74 -4.79
C GLY A 362 24.22 -9.17 -5.20
N GLU A 363 24.30 -9.50 -6.49
CA GLU A 363 24.06 -10.86 -7.00
C GLU A 363 25.10 -11.87 -6.49
N ALA A 364 26.35 -11.44 -6.32
CA ALA A 364 27.42 -12.27 -5.82
C ALA A 364 27.43 -12.45 -4.28
N ALA A 365 26.62 -11.68 -3.55
CA ALA A 365 26.58 -11.75 -2.09
C ALA A 365 25.97 -13.07 -1.59
N ALA A 366 26.66 -13.75 -0.69
CA ALA A 366 26.16 -15.00 -0.10
C ALA A 366 24.90 -14.76 0.75
N PRO A 367 23.93 -15.71 0.77
CA PRO A 367 22.79 -15.63 1.68
C PRO A 367 23.26 -15.76 3.14
N GLY A 368 23.02 -14.73 3.95
CA GLY A 368 23.32 -14.74 5.39
C GLY A 368 24.35 -13.68 5.78
N ASP A 369 23.85 -12.51 6.18
CA ASP A 369 24.67 -11.40 6.65
C ASP A 369 24.87 -11.47 8.17
N ALA A 370 25.97 -12.07 8.60
CA ALA A 370 26.35 -12.17 10.03
C ALA A 370 26.42 -10.80 10.71
N ARG A 371 26.80 -9.75 9.98
CA ARG A 371 26.80 -8.37 10.48
C ARG A 371 25.37 -7.88 10.69
N GLY A 372 24.48 -8.15 9.74
CA GLY A 372 23.05 -7.81 9.88
C GLY A 372 22.42 -8.45 11.12
N ALA A 373 22.71 -9.73 11.39
CA ALA A 373 22.23 -10.41 12.60
C ALA A 373 22.76 -9.77 13.89
N GLN A 374 24.03 -9.35 13.92
CA GLN A 374 24.63 -8.64 15.06
C GLN A 374 24.01 -7.25 15.26
N GLU A 375 23.76 -6.50 14.18
CA GLU A 375 23.11 -5.18 14.21
C GLU A 375 21.68 -5.29 14.78
N ILE A 376 20.91 -6.32 14.39
CA ILE A 376 19.57 -6.59 14.93
C ILE A 376 19.64 -6.97 16.41
N ALA A 377 20.55 -7.85 16.81
CA ALA A 377 20.71 -8.25 18.22
C ALA A 377 21.11 -7.05 19.11
N GLY A 378 22.00 -6.18 18.63
CA GLY A 378 22.37 -4.95 19.33
C GLY A 378 21.18 -3.98 19.49
N ALA A 379 20.33 -3.87 18.47
CA ALA A 379 19.10 -3.08 18.56
C ALA A 379 18.11 -3.61 19.60
N VAL A 380 18.00 -4.93 19.76
CA VAL A 380 17.16 -5.55 20.81
C VAL A 380 17.62 -5.10 22.20
N GLU A 381 18.92 -5.18 22.48
CA GLU A 381 19.47 -4.73 23.77
C GLU A 381 19.27 -3.22 23.98
N ALA A 382 19.57 -2.40 22.97
CA ALA A 382 19.36 -0.95 23.06
C ALA A 382 17.88 -0.57 23.25
N MET A 383 16.94 -1.32 22.65
CA MET A 383 15.50 -1.12 22.85
C MET A 383 15.07 -1.45 24.27
N LEU A 384 15.63 -2.49 24.89
CA LEU A 384 15.37 -2.83 26.29
C LEU A 384 15.82 -1.71 27.22
N ASP A 385 16.99 -1.13 26.96
CA ASP A 385 17.53 -0.02 27.75
C ASP A 385 16.73 1.26 27.54
N GLU A 386 16.41 1.63 26.29
CA GLU A 386 15.69 2.86 25.96
C GLU A 386 14.28 2.91 26.56
N LEU A 387 13.57 1.77 26.58
CA LEU A 387 12.21 1.68 27.08
C LEU A 387 12.13 1.43 28.60
N SER A 388 13.25 1.12 29.25
CA SER A 388 13.35 1.06 30.71
C SER A 388 13.65 2.43 31.34
N ALA A 389 14.03 3.42 30.53
CA ALA A 389 14.39 4.79 30.92
C ALA A 389 13.29 5.80 30.55
#